data_AF-A0A1V8TME3-F1
#
_entry.id   AF-A0A1V8TME3-F1
#
_cell.length_a   1.000
_cell.length_b   1.000
_cell.length_c   1.000
_cell.angle_alpha   90.00
_cell.angle_beta   90.00
_cell.angle_gamma   90.00
#
_symmetry.space_group_name_H-M   'P 1'
#
loop_
_entity.id
_entity.type
_entity.pdbx_description
1 polymer ?
#
loop_
_entity_poly.entity_id
_entity_poly.type
_entity_poly.pdbx_seq_one_letter_code
_entity_poly.pdbx_strand_id
1 'polypeptide(L)'
;MAVQTSPRPQGGARTSSKTAVSPPNGSLSNSPKSTAPSSSDDIHDHNILNLSSNAWQALFGVTILAFFVRLFRIYQPSSVVFDEVHFGGFASKYIKGKFFMDVHPPLAKLLITLAGWLAGFDGEFDFKDIGKDYVEPNVPYVAMRLLPAICGVLAVPTMFLTLKAAGCKTTTAAFGAALVTFENGLVTQSR
;
A
#
# COMPACT_ATOMS: atom_id res chain seq x y z
N MET A 1 43.93 -63.08 79.73
CA MET A 1 44.50 -63.14 78.38
C MET A 1 44.29 -61.80 77.70
N ALA A 2 45.40 -61.19 77.25
CA ALA A 2 45.57 -60.19 76.18
C ALA A 2 44.49 -60.25 75.06
N VAL A 3 44.14 -59.24 74.24
CA VAL A 3 44.76 -57.99 73.76
C VAL A 3 43.68 -57.29 72.89
N GLN A 4 43.42 -55.98 73.06
CA GLN A 4 43.60 -54.87 72.08
C GLN A 4 43.34 -55.24 70.60
N THR A 5 42.44 -54.57 69.86
CA THR A 5 42.77 -53.44 68.95
C THR A 5 41.52 -52.72 68.40
N SER A 6 41.63 -51.40 68.18
CA SER A 6 40.79 -50.57 67.26
C SER A 6 41.40 -50.59 65.81
N PRO A 7 41.07 -49.73 64.80
CA PRO A 7 39.93 -48.80 64.52
C PRO A 7 39.43 -48.72 63.02
N ARG A 8 38.35 -47.91 62.77
CA ARG A 8 38.10 -46.99 61.60
C ARG A 8 37.70 -47.53 60.17
N PRO A 9 37.21 -46.71 59.19
CA PRO A 9 35.88 -46.08 59.09
C PRO A 9 35.25 -46.08 57.64
N GLN A 10 34.13 -45.35 57.48
CA GLN A 10 33.58 -44.68 56.27
C GLN A 10 32.40 -45.30 55.51
N GLY A 11 31.39 -44.45 55.27
CA GLY A 11 30.52 -44.50 54.10
C GLY A 11 29.02 -44.54 54.40
N GLY A 12 28.31 -43.43 54.22
CA GLY A 12 26.84 -43.47 54.15
C GLY A 12 26.15 -42.16 54.50
N ALA A 13 25.84 -41.37 53.46
CA ALA A 13 25.06 -40.14 53.54
C ALA A 13 23.59 -40.40 53.95
N ARG A 14 22.98 -39.49 54.72
CA ARG A 14 21.88 -38.60 54.29
C ARG A 14 21.08 -37.97 55.46
N THR A 15 20.86 -36.67 55.27
CA THR A 15 19.66 -35.86 55.57
C THR A 15 19.23 -35.50 57.00
N SER A 16 19.27 -34.18 57.21
CA SER A 16 18.21 -33.28 57.68
C SER A 16 17.86 -33.26 59.16
N SER A 17 18.25 -32.17 59.82
CA SER A 17 17.31 -31.25 60.46
C SER A 17 18.10 -30.08 61.06
N LYS A 18 17.63 -28.84 60.83
CA LYS A 18 17.71 -27.72 61.78
C LYS A 18 16.90 -26.52 61.27
N THR A 19 15.75 -26.41 61.90
CA THR A 19 15.01 -25.22 62.32
C THR A 19 15.75 -23.88 62.25
N ALA A 20 15.08 -22.86 61.69
CA ALA A 20 15.26 -21.46 62.07
C ALA A 20 13.90 -20.73 61.92
N VAL A 21 13.49 -20.03 62.98
CA VAL A 21 12.24 -19.27 63.11
C VAL A 21 12.54 -17.77 62.93
N SER A 22 11.66 -17.04 62.24
CA SER A 22 11.51 -15.57 62.26
C SER A 22 10.12 -15.16 61.72
N PRO A 23 9.59 -13.96 62.07
CA PRO A 23 8.22 -13.77 62.57
C PRO A 23 7.16 -13.35 61.52
N PRO A 24 5.85 -13.34 61.87
CA PRO A 24 4.79 -12.77 61.05
C PRO A 24 4.51 -11.31 61.44
N ASN A 25 4.23 -10.42 60.47
CA ASN A 25 3.20 -9.37 60.58
C ASN A 25 3.20 -8.41 59.39
N GLY A 26 2.00 -8.16 58.85
CA GLY A 26 1.69 -6.95 58.09
C GLY A 26 1.01 -7.17 56.74
N SER A 27 -0.16 -7.81 56.69
CA SER A 27 -1.10 -7.66 55.57
C SER A 27 -2.30 -6.84 56.02
N LEU A 28 -2.92 -6.14 55.05
CA LEU A 28 -4.19 -5.39 55.06
C LEU A 28 -4.06 -3.86 55.07
N SER A 29 -3.94 -3.30 53.87
CA SER A 29 -4.63 -2.06 53.50
C SER A 29 -5.43 -2.32 52.24
N ASN A 30 -6.67 -2.77 52.41
CA ASN A 30 -7.68 -2.78 51.36
C ASN A 30 -8.17 -1.34 51.15
N SER A 31 -7.94 -0.79 49.96
CA SER A 31 -8.73 0.33 49.42
C SER A 31 -9.47 -0.18 48.18
N PRO A 32 -10.76 0.18 48.02
CA PRO A 32 -11.61 -0.42 46.99
C PRO A 32 -11.10 -0.02 45.61
N LYS A 33 -10.81 -1.02 44.76
CA LYS A 33 -10.72 -0.80 43.32
C LYS A 33 -12.10 -0.39 42.83
N SER A 34 -12.29 0.92 42.69
CA SER A 34 -13.37 1.47 41.88
C SER A 34 -13.22 0.93 40.46
N THR A 35 -13.98 -0.10 40.13
CA THR A 35 -14.27 -0.52 38.77
C THR A 35 -15.05 0.59 38.09
N ALA A 36 -14.34 1.58 37.56
CA ALA A 36 -14.86 2.36 36.45
C ALA A 36 -14.73 1.47 35.20
N PRO A 37 -15.78 1.26 34.41
CA PRO A 37 -15.61 0.70 33.08
C PRO A 37 -14.85 1.77 32.30
N SER A 38 -13.55 1.55 32.04
CA SER A 38 -12.83 2.34 31.07
C SER A 38 -13.36 1.94 29.70
N SER A 39 -14.48 2.56 29.32
CA SER A 39 -14.88 2.78 27.94
C SER A 39 -13.90 3.79 27.31
N SER A 40 -12.62 3.43 27.32
CA SER A 40 -11.63 3.95 26.40
C SER A 40 -11.58 2.93 25.29
N ASP A 41 -12.47 3.09 24.31
CA ASP A 41 -12.34 2.42 23.03
C ASP A 41 -10.88 2.57 22.58
N ASP A 42 -10.19 1.46 22.35
CA ASP A 42 -8.81 1.40 21.88
C ASP A 42 -8.71 2.13 20.53
N ILE A 43 -8.54 3.46 20.57
CA ILE A 43 -8.22 4.25 19.38
C ILE A 43 -6.76 3.96 19.09
N HIS A 44 -6.54 2.95 18.25
CA HIS A 44 -5.22 2.68 17.71
C HIS A 44 -4.86 3.75 16.68
N ASP A 45 -3.96 4.64 17.06
CA ASP A 45 -3.44 5.68 16.17
C ASP A 45 -2.59 5.08 15.04
N HIS A 46 -3.23 4.78 13.91
CA HIS A 46 -2.56 4.30 12.70
C HIS A 46 -1.99 5.45 11.87
N ASN A 47 -1.03 6.17 12.45
CA ASN A 47 -0.36 7.30 11.80
C ASN A 47 0.43 6.85 10.57
N ILE A 48 -0.11 7.11 9.38
CA ILE A 48 0.54 6.81 8.09
C ILE A 48 1.81 7.62 7.82
N LEU A 49 2.04 8.69 8.58
CA LEU A 49 3.23 9.55 8.43
C LEU A 49 4.44 9.02 9.22
N ASN A 50 4.24 8.16 10.22
CA ASN A 50 5.31 7.58 11.03
C ASN A 50 5.41 6.06 10.81
N LEU A 51 5.73 5.67 9.58
CA LEU A 51 5.91 4.26 9.20
C LEU A 51 7.31 3.74 9.58
N SER A 52 7.37 2.48 9.99
CA SER A 52 8.65 1.75 10.17
C SER A 52 9.44 1.68 8.87
N SER A 53 10.78 1.65 8.95
CA SER A 53 11.67 1.53 7.78
C SER A 53 11.30 0.38 6.84
N ASN A 54 10.87 -0.77 7.38
CA ASN A 54 10.44 -1.92 6.58
C ASN A 54 9.16 -1.63 5.77
N ALA A 55 8.26 -0.80 6.31
CA ALA A 55 7.04 -0.40 5.62
C ALA A 55 7.31 0.62 4.50
N TRP A 56 8.27 1.53 4.71
CA TRP A 56 8.76 2.42 3.66
C TRP A 56 9.43 1.66 2.52
N GLN A 57 10.27 0.68 2.83
CA GLN A 57 10.88 -0.21 1.84
C GLN A 57 9.81 -0.99 1.06
N ALA A 58 8.81 -1.54 1.74
CA ALA A 58 7.70 -2.24 1.09
C ALA A 58 6.89 -1.30 0.18
N LEU A 59 6.53 -0.10 0.66
CA LEU A 59 5.82 0.92 -0.11
C LEU A 59 6.59 1.30 -1.38
N PHE A 60 7.89 1.56 -1.26
CA PHE A 60 8.74 1.88 -2.39
C PHE A 60 8.84 0.72 -3.37
N GLY A 61 9.03 -0.51 -2.86
CA GLY A 61 9.08 -1.73 -3.67
C GLY A 61 7.81 -1.96 -4.49
N VAL A 62 6.62 -1.85 -3.87
CA VAL A 62 5.35 -2.00 -4.60
C VAL A 62 5.10 -0.86 -5.60
N THR A 63 5.58 0.35 -5.31
CA THR A 63 5.45 1.49 -6.21
C THR A 63 6.33 1.33 -7.45
N ILE A 64 7.58 0.88 -7.28
CA ILE A 64 8.46 0.56 -8.41
C ILE A 64 7.87 -0.57 -9.26
N LEU A 65 7.38 -1.63 -8.61
CA LEU A 65 6.75 -2.74 -9.31
C LEU A 65 5.53 -2.25 -10.13
N ALA A 66 4.68 -1.42 -9.53
CA ALA A 66 3.53 -0.81 -10.20
C ALA A 66 3.93 0.07 -11.39
N PHE A 67 5.02 0.84 -11.26
CA PHE A 67 5.58 1.65 -12.33
C PHE A 67 5.98 0.79 -13.52
N PHE A 68 6.73 -0.29 -13.29
CA PHE A 68 7.11 -1.21 -14.36
C PHE A 68 5.90 -1.87 -15.00
N VAL A 69 4.95 -2.40 -14.21
CA VAL A 69 3.78 -3.10 -14.76
C VAL A 69 2.91 -2.18 -15.61
N ARG A 70 2.63 -0.95 -15.15
CA ARG A 70 1.70 -0.05 -15.85
C ARG A 70 2.33 0.70 -17.02
N LEU A 71 3.60 1.10 -16.93
CA LEU A 71 4.27 1.83 -18.00
C LEU A 71 4.94 0.92 -19.03
N PHE A 72 4.96 -0.40 -18.81
CA PHE A 72 5.55 -1.33 -19.76
C PHE A 72 4.88 -1.20 -21.14
N ARG A 73 5.70 -0.85 -22.14
CA ARG A 73 5.33 -0.73 -23.54
C ARG A 73 4.17 0.23 -23.81
N ILE A 74 3.99 1.31 -23.04
CA ILE A 74 2.83 2.22 -23.15
C ILE A 74 2.57 2.78 -24.57
N TYR A 75 3.60 2.83 -25.42
CA TYR A 75 3.51 3.17 -26.85
C TYR A 75 2.76 2.13 -27.71
N GLN A 76 2.49 0.93 -27.20
CA GLN A 76 1.69 -0.08 -27.88
C GLN A 76 0.35 -0.26 -27.18
N PRO A 77 -0.78 -0.33 -27.91
CA PRO A 77 -0.91 -0.31 -29.38
C PRO A 77 -0.70 1.10 -29.98
N SER A 78 -0.14 1.22 -31.18
CA SER A 78 0.02 2.52 -31.86
C SER A 78 -1.27 3.03 -32.51
N SER A 79 -2.40 2.38 -32.22
CA SER A 79 -3.71 2.68 -32.76
C SER A 79 -4.70 3.12 -31.69
N VAL A 80 -5.75 3.79 -32.13
CA VAL A 80 -6.85 4.27 -31.28
C VAL A 80 -7.59 3.09 -30.65
N VAL A 81 -7.73 3.10 -29.31
CA VAL A 81 -8.53 2.10 -28.58
C VAL A 81 -9.92 2.63 -28.18
N PHE A 82 -10.78 1.74 -27.68
CA PHE A 82 -12.21 1.97 -27.44
C PHE A 82 -12.55 3.25 -26.64
N ASP A 83 -11.76 3.60 -25.63
CA ASP A 83 -12.07 4.79 -24.81
C ASP A 83 -11.43 6.07 -25.41
N GLU A 84 -10.34 5.92 -26.15
CA GLU A 84 -9.61 7.02 -26.78
C GLU A 84 -10.39 7.70 -27.90
N VAL A 85 -11.28 7.00 -28.61
CA VAL A 85 -12.16 7.63 -29.62
C VAL A 85 -13.00 8.75 -29.00
N HIS A 86 -13.47 8.56 -27.76
CA HIS A 86 -14.27 9.53 -27.04
C HIS A 86 -13.38 10.62 -26.43
N PHE A 87 -12.41 10.22 -25.60
CA PHE A 87 -11.57 11.16 -24.87
C PHE A 87 -10.66 12.00 -25.78
N GLY A 88 -10.09 11.40 -26.83
CA GLY A 88 -9.33 12.11 -27.84
C GLY A 88 -10.19 13.08 -28.64
N GLY A 89 -11.40 12.65 -29.05
CA GLY A 89 -12.36 13.51 -29.73
C GLY A 89 -12.77 14.72 -28.90
N PHE A 90 -12.92 14.55 -27.58
CA PHE A 90 -13.15 15.67 -26.66
C PHE A 90 -11.91 16.56 -26.51
N ALA A 91 -10.71 16.00 -26.44
CA ALA A 91 -9.47 16.78 -26.38
C ALA A 91 -9.31 17.70 -27.60
N SER A 92 -9.59 17.21 -28.81
CA SER A 92 -9.59 18.03 -30.03
C SER A 92 -10.61 19.17 -29.95
N LYS A 93 -11.81 18.94 -29.39
CA LYS A 93 -12.84 19.97 -29.23
C LYS A 93 -12.44 21.03 -28.20
N TYR A 94 -11.82 20.63 -27.09
CA TYR A 94 -11.31 21.56 -26.08
C TYR A 94 -10.20 22.45 -26.64
N ILE A 95 -9.23 21.89 -27.36
CA ILE A 95 -8.14 22.67 -28.00
C ILE A 95 -8.72 23.65 -29.02
N LYS A 96 -9.70 23.22 -29.82
CA LYS A 96 -10.38 24.05 -30.81
C LYS A 96 -11.41 25.03 -30.24
N GLY A 97 -11.65 25.02 -28.92
CA GLY A 97 -12.62 25.89 -28.26
C GLY A 97 -14.07 25.68 -28.74
N LYS A 98 -14.41 24.47 -29.22
CA LYS A 98 -15.77 24.16 -29.71
C LYS A 98 -16.64 23.65 -28.57
N PHE A 99 -17.80 24.26 -28.39
CA PHE A 99 -18.79 23.79 -27.43
C PHE A 99 -19.32 22.40 -27.82
N PHE A 100 -19.47 21.52 -26.84
CA PHE A 100 -20.10 20.22 -26.98
C PHE A 100 -20.82 19.83 -25.68
N MET A 101 -21.80 18.93 -25.79
CA MET A 101 -22.47 18.35 -24.65
C MET A 101 -21.88 16.99 -24.31
N ASP A 102 -21.77 16.72 -23.02
CA ASP A 102 -21.21 15.49 -22.45
C ASP A 102 -21.98 15.09 -21.20
N VAL A 103 -22.05 13.80 -20.92
CA VAL A 103 -22.71 13.23 -19.74
C VAL A 103 -21.81 13.25 -18.51
N HIS A 104 -20.48 13.26 -18.66
CA HIS A 104 -19.56 13.22 -17.53
C HIS A 104 -18.99 14.60 -17.17
N PRO A 105 -18.60 14.79 -15.90
CA PRO A 105 -17.85 15.97 -15.47
C PRO A 105 -16.57 16.20 -16.29
N PRO A 106 -16.13 17.47 -16.44
CA PRO A 106 -15.08 17.82 -17.41
C PRO A 106 -13.64 17.57 -16.91
N LEU A 107 -13.43 17.37 -15.60
CA LEU A 107 -12.09 17.38 -14.99
C LEU A 107 -11.11 16.40 -15.68
N ALA A 108 -11.48 15.12 -15.81
CA ALA A 108 -10.61 14.12 -16.41
C ALA A 108 -10.26 14.45 -17.86
N LYS A 109 -11.23 14.95 -18.64
CA LYS A 109 -11.03 15.30 -20.04
C LYS A 109 -10.13 16.51 -20.21
N LEU A 110 -10.28 17.51 -19.34
CA LEU A 110 -9.41 18.68 -19.31
C LEU A 110 -7.97 18.29 -18.95
N LEU A 111 -7.76 17.37 -18.02
CA LEU A 111 -6.41 16.89 -17.69
C LEU A 111 -5.77 16.14 -18.86
N ILE A 112 -6.51 15.26 -19.55
CA ILE A 112 -6.02 14.56 -20.74
C ILE A 112 -5.72 15.55 -21.87
N THR A 113 -6.60 16.54 -22.05
CA THR A 113 -6.40 17.62 -23.03
C THR A 113 -5.14 18.41 -22.70
N LEU A 114 -4.91 18.75 -21.43
CA LEU A 114 -3.72 19.45 -20.97
C LEU A 114 -2.46 18.63 -21.24
N ALA A 115 -2.48 17.32 -20.97
CA ALA A 115 -1.36 16.42 -21.28
C ALA A 115 -1.06 16.38 -22.79
N GLY A 116 -2.09 16.29 -23.63
CA GLY A 116 -1.95 16.35 -25.09
C GLY A 116 -1.42 17.70 -25.57
N TRP A 117 -1.95 18.80 -25.05
CA TRP A 117 -1.53 20.16 -25.40
C TRP A 117 -0.07 20.44 -25.02
N LEU A 118 0.36 20.03 -23.81
CA LEU A 118 1.76 20.12 -23.39
C LEU A 118 2.70 19.28 -24.25
N ALA A 119 2.20 18.20 -24.84
CA ALA A 119 2.95 17.36 -25.76
C ALA A 119 2.87 17.81 -27.23
N GLY A 120 2.22 18.95 -27.51
CA GLY A 120 2.15 19.54 -28.84
C GLY A 120 0.97 19.07 -29.71
N PHE A 121 -0.09 18.51 -29.12
CA PHE A 121 -1.29 18.15 -29.87
C PHE A 121 -2.04 19.40 -30.34
N ASP A 122 -2.37 19.46 -31.64
CA ASP A 122 -3.04 20.58 -32.30
C ASP A 122 -4.57 20.42 -32.42
N GLY A 123 -5.09 19.22 -32.15
CA GLY A 123 -6.52 18.91 -32.28
C GLY A 123 -6.99 18.60 -33.70
N GLU A 124 -6.10 18.44 -34.69
CA GLU A 124 -6.47 18.14 -36.08
C GLU A 124 -6.80 16.66 -36.33
N PHE A 125 -6.37 15.76 -35.45
CA PHE A 125 -6.66 14.33 -35.60
C PHE A 125 -8.13 13.97 -35.35
N ASP A 126 -8.68 13.11 -36.22
CA ASP A 126 -10.08 12.66 -36.20
C ASP A 126 -10.23 11.27 -35.56
N PHE A 127 -10.56 11.29 -34.26
CA PHE A 127 -10.74 10.12 -33.39
C PHE A 127 -12.02 9.28 -33.65
N LYS A 128 -12.66 9.38 -34.82
CA LYS A 128 -13.95 8.71 -35.09
C LYS A 128 -13.93 7.19 -35.05
N ASP A 129 -12.82 6.58 -35.47
CA ASP A 129 -12.77 5.14 -35.72
C ASP A 129 -11.69 4.49 -34.85
N ILE A 130 -12.05 3.35 -34.25
CA ILE A 130 -11.11 2.49 -33.51
C ILE A 130 -10.12 1.90 -34.51
N GLY A 131 -8.84 1.82 -34.11
CA GLY A 131 -7.80 1.20 -34.92
C GLY A 131 -7.08 2.15 -35.88
N LYS A 132 -7.45 3.43 -35.95
CA LYS A 132 -6.67 4.44 -36.70
C LYS A 132 -5.27 4.56 -36.13
N ASP A 133 -4.28 4.70 -37.01
CA ASP A 133 -2.89 4.82 -36.60
C ASP A 133 -2.56 6.24 -36.11
N TYR A 134 -1.76 6.32 -35.05
CA TYR A 134 -1.29 7.58 -34.50
C TYR A 134 0.04 8.06 -35.12
N VAL A 135 0.78 7.18 -35.79
CA VAL A 135 2.13 7.47 -36.28
C VAL A 135 2.09 8.37 -37.51
N GLU A 136 1.27 8.04 -38.51
CA GLU A 136 1.08 8.87 -39.71
C GLU A 136 0.72 10.35 -39.40
N PRO A 137 -0.26 10.64 -38.52
CA PRO A 137 -0.62 12.02 -38.14
C PRO A 137 0.26 12.64 -37.05
N ASN A 138 1.29 11.94 -36.55
CA ASN A 138 2.18 12.39 -35.47
C ASN A 138 1.45 12.85 -34.20
N VAL A 139 0.41 12.13 -33.78
CA VAL A 139 -0.34 12.45 -32.56
C VAL A 139 0.50 12.08 -31.33
N PRO A 140 0.63 12.94 -30.30
CA PRO A 140 1.38 12.62 -29.09
C PRO A 140 0.57 11.72 -28.12
N TYR A 141 0.07 10.58 -28.61
CA TYR A 141 -0.78 9.66 -27.85
C TYR A 141 -0.08 9.07 -26.60
N VAL A 142 1.25 8.89 -26.67
CA VAL A 142 2.04 8.37 -25.55
C VAL A 142 1.96 9.30 -24.33
N ALA A 143 2.03 10.62 -24.56
CA ALA A 143 1.92 11.60 -23.49
C ALA A 143 0.49 11.66 -22.92
N MET A 144 -0.52 11.49 -23.78
CA MET A 144 -1.91 11.42 -23.37
C MET A 144 -2.21 10.19 -22.51
N ARG A 145 -1.62 9.03 -22.84
CA ARG A 145 -1.70 7.79 -22.05
C ARG A 145 -0.89 7.83 -20.75
N LEU A 146 0.16 8.65 -20.71
CA LEU A 146 1.00 8.74 -19.52
C LEU A 146 0.23 9.27 -18.31
N LEU A 147 -0.72 10.18 -18.52
CA LEU A 147 -1.55 10.72 -17.43
C LEU A 147 -2.37 9.64 -16.70
N PRO A 148 -3.25 8.86 -17.35
CA PRO A 148 -3.96 7.77 -16.69
C PRO A 148 -3.00 6.73 -16.13
N ALA A 149 -1.87 6.46 -16.80
CA ALA A 149 -0.88 5.49 -16.33
C ALA A 149 -0.22 5.92 -15.01
N ILE A 150 0.14 7.20 -14.87
CA ILE A 150 0.67 7.76 -13.62
C ILE A 150 -0.39 7.68 -12.52
N CYS A 151 -1.64 8.05 -12.80
CA CYS A 151 -2.73 7.90 -11.83
C CYS A 151 -2.92 6.44 -11.40
N GLY A 152 -2.82 5.49 -12.33
CA GLY A 152 -2.85 4.06 -12.05
C GLY A 152 -1.68 3.61 -11.16
N VAL A 153 -0.47 4.12 -11.41
CA VAL A 153 0.70 3.83 -10.56
C VAL A 153 0.48 4.36 -9.14
N LEU A 154 -0.03 5.59 -9.00
CA LEU A 154 -0.31 6.22 -7.70
C LEU A 154 -1.45 5.53 -6.91
N ALA A 155 -2.33 4.80 -7.59
CA ALA A 155 -3.37 4.01 -6.93
C ALA A 155 -2.78 2.87 -6.06
N VAL A 156 -1.63 2.29 -6.43
CA VAL A 156 -0.97 1.22 -5.67
C VAL A 156 -0.42 1.66 -4.30
N PRO A 157 0.44 2.70 -4.20
CA PRO A 157 0.86 3.20 -2.91
C PRO A 157 -0.32 3.73 -2.09
N THR A 158 -1.35 4.29 -2.74
CA THR A 158 -2.59 4.68 -2.06
C THR A 158 -3.30 3.48 -1.42
N MET A 159 -3.37 2.33 -2.11
CA MET A 159 -3.89 1.08 -1.53
C MET A 159 -3.05 0.61 -0.34
N PHE A 160 -1.72 0.61 -0.47
CA PHE A 160 -0.83 0.25 0.63
C PHE A 160 -1.05 1.14 1.86
N LEU A 161 -1.08 2.46 1.65
CA LEU A 161 -1.28 3.44 2.72
C LEU A 161 -2.69 3.34 3.33
N THR A 162 -3.70 3.04 2.52
CA THR A 162 -5.07 2.77 3.00
C THR A 162 -5.09 1.56 3.94
N LEU A 163 -4.42 0.46 3.57
CA LEU A 163 -4.33 -0.72 4.43
C LEU A 163 -3.51 -0.43 5.70
N LYS A 164 -2.46 0.39 5.61
CA LYS A 164 -1.71 0.86 6.78
C LYS A 164 -2.55 1.74 7.71
N ALA A 165 -3.37 2.64 7.17
CA ALA A 165 -4.32 3.46 7.92
C ALA A 165 -5.41 2.63 8.58
N ALA A 166 -5.83 1.54 7.94
CA ALA A 166 -6.78 0.56 8.49
C ALA A 166 -6.17 -0.37 9.56
N GLY A 167 -4.91 -0.15 9.96
CA GLY A 167 -4.25 -0.95 11.00
C GLY A 167 -3.64 -2.26 10.55
N CYS A 168 -3.57 -2.53 9.24
CA CYS A 168 -3.00 -3.78 8.75
C CYS A 168 -1.48 -3.85 8.95
N LYS A 169 -1.00 -5.08 9.14
CA LYS A 169 0.44 -5.41 9.13
C LYS A 169 1.04 -5.07 7.76
N THR A 170 2.33 -4.75 7.73
CA THR A 170 3.06 -4.39 6.51
C THR A 170 2.97 -5.47 5.43
N THR A 171 2.99 -6.74 5.81
CA THR A 171 2.85 -7.87 4.88
C THR A 171 1.47 -7.90 4.22
N THR A 172 0.40 -7.72 4.99
CA THR A 172 -0.98 -7.64 4.49
C THR A 172 -1.16 -6.43 3.58
N ALA A 173 -0.62 -5.27 3.96
CA ALA A 173 -0.66 -4.07 3.13
C ALA A 173 0.09 -4.25 1.80
N ALA A 174 1.28 -4.86 1.84
CA ALA A 174 2.06 -5.19 0.64
C ALA A 174 1.32 -6.19 -0.26
N PHE A 175 0.69 -7.21 0.32
CA PHE A 175 -0.09 -8.20 -0.43
C PHE A 175 -1.32 -7.55 -1.11
N GLY A 176 -2.06 -6.70 -0.40
CA GLY A 176 -3.20 -5.99 -0.98
C GLY A 176 -2.79 -5.04 -2.11
N ALA A 177 -1.67 -4.32 -1.94
CA ALA A 177 -1.08 -3.50 -3.00
C ALA A 177 -0.61 -4.34 -4.21
N ALA A 178 -0.06 -5.53 -3.98
CA ALA A 178 0.32 -6.46 -5.04
C ALA A 178 -0.90 -6.97 -5.82
N LEU A 179 -2.01 -7.30 -5.15
CA LEU A 179 -3.26 -7.69 -5.83
C LEU A 179 -3.75 -6.58 -6.77
N VAL A 180 -3.76 -5.33 -6.31
CA VAL A 180 -4.12 -4.16 -7.16
C VAL A 180 -3.11 -3.92 -8.28
N THR A 181 -1.85 -4.29 -8.09
CA THR A 181 -0.81 -4.16 -9.12
C THR A 181 -0.98 -5.16 -10.26
N PHE A 182 -1.39 -6.39 -9.93
CA PHE A 182 -1.57 -7.48 -10.91
C PHE A 182 -3.03 -7.67 -11.36
N GLU A 183 -3.92 -6.74 -11.02
CA GLU A 183 -5.29 -6.76 -11.51
C GLU A 183 -5.33 -6.22 -12.96
N ASN A 184 -5.72 -7.08 -13.90
CA ASN A 184 -5.64 -6.79 -15.33
C ASN A 184 -6.64 -5.72 -15.80
N GLY A 185 -7.83 -5.65 -15.21
CA GLY A 185 -8.81 -4.62 -15.50
C GLY A 185 -8.32 -3.21 -15.15
N LEU A 186 -7.76 -3.02 -13.96
CA LEU A 186 -7.15 -1.76 -13.53
C LEU A 186 -5.93 -1.40 -14.37
N VAL A 187 -5.11 -2.39 -14.72
CA VAL A 187 -3.97 -2.16 -15.63
C VAL A 187 -4.45 -1.75 -17.02
N THR A 188 -5.49 -2.38 -17.56
CA THR A 188 -6.01 -2.07 -18.91
C THR A 188 -6.70 -0.71 -18.95
N GLN A 189 -7.47 -0.36 -17.92
CA GLN A 189 -8.19 0.91 -17.86
C GLN A 189 -7.27 2.11 -17.62
N SER A 190 -6.21 1.93 -16.83
CA SER A 190 -5.28 3.01 -16.51
C SER A 190 -4.20 3.24 -17.57
N ARG A 191 -4.23 2.55 -18.71
CA ARG A 191 -3.15 2.55 -19.69
C ARG A 191 -3.61 2.98 -21.08
#